data_AF-A0A1F4BJ37-F1
#
_entry.id   AF-A0A1F4BJ37-F1
#
_cell.length_a   1.000
_cell.length_b   1.000
_cell.length_c   1.000
_cell.angle_alpha   90.00
_cell.angle_beta   90.00
_cell.angle_gamma   90.00
#
_symmetry.space_group_name_H-M   'P 1'
#
loop_
_entity.id
_entity.type
_entity.pdbx_description
1 polymer ?
#
loop_
_entity_poly.entity_id
_entity_poly.type
_entity_poly.pdbx_seq_one_letter_code
_entity_poly.pdbx_strand_id
1 'polypeptide(L)'
;MAGTEFIERFLQHVLPRGFKRIRHYGLLGPAHKSARLAAARSALAAPQPQPAVIESVAAFMQRVAKIEWVTCPHCRLGQFKVLLAIAPQPRWQPLRGPP
;
A
#
# COMPACT_ATOMS: atom_id res chain seq x y z
N MET A 1 -0.40 -3.34 -20.24
CA MET A 1 0.96 -3.73 -19.82
C MET A 1 1.20 -5.14 -20.31
N ALA A 2 2.36 -5.39 -20.91
CA ALA A 2 2.76 -6.76 -21.24
C ALA A 2 2.95 -7.56 -19.93
N GLY A 3 2.71 -8.88 -19.95
CA GLY A 3 2.79 -9.72 -18.75
C GLY A 3 4.17 -9.67 -18.06
N THR A 4 5.23 -9.50 -18.83
CA THR A 4 6.62 -9.31 -18.35
C THR A 4 6.77 -8.08 -17.47
N GLU A 5 6.22 -6.94 -17.88
CA GLU A 5 6.30 -5.67 -17.12
C GLU A 5 5.58 -5.77 -15.77
N PHE A 6 4.47 -6.52 -15.71
CA PHE A 6 3.76 -6.77 -14.46
C PHE A 6 4.61 -7.60 -13.49
N ILE A 7 5.24 -8.67 -13.98
CA ILE A 7 6.08 -9.56 -13.15
C ILE A 7 7.28 -8.79 -12.60
N GLU A 8 7.94 -7.96 -13.41
CA GLU A 8 9.06 -7.13 -12.96
C GLU A 8 8.65 -6.16 -11.84
N ARG A 9 7.54 -5.45 -12.02
CA ARG A 9 7.02 -4.52 -10.99
C ARG A 9 6.58 -5.28 -9.73
N PHE A 10 5.97 -6.45 -9.87
CA PHE A 10 5.54 -7.26 -8.72
C PHE A 10 6.75 -7.72 -7.88
N LEU A 11 7.83 -8.15 -8.53
CA LEU A 11 9.03 -8.61 -7.84
C LEU A 11 9.75 -7.49 -7.07
N GLN A 12 9.62 -6.22 -7.48
CA GLN A 12 10.13 -5.07 -6.70
C GLN A 12 9.44 -4.92 -5.33
N HIS A 13 8.24 -5.49 -5.15
CA HIS A 13 7.50 -5.43 -3.89
C HIS A 13 7.73 -6.67 -3.00
N VAL A 14 8.38 -7.71 -3.53
CA VAL A 14 8.72 -8.92 -2.78
C VAL A 14 10.09 -8.71 -2.14
N LEU A 15 10.13 -8.73 -0.81
CA LEU A 15 11.39 -8.61 -0.08
C LEU A 15 12.31 -9.81 -0.40
N PRO A 16 13.51 -9.60 -0.97
CA PRO A 16 14.38 -10.71 -1.34
C PRO A 16 14.83 -11.52 -0.12
N ARG A 17 15.17 -12.78 -0.33
CA ARG A 17 15.66 -13.67 0.73
C ARG A 17 16.92 -13.09 1.37
N GLY A 18 16.99 -13.10 2.70
CA GLY A 18 18.10 -12.52 3.47
C GLY A 18 17.87 -11.09 3.94
N PHE A 19 16.92 -10.36 3.36
CA PHE A 19 16.53 -9.04 3.86
C PHE A 19 15.55 -9.18 5.03
N LYS A 20 15.85 -8.52 6.15
CA LYS A 20 14.93 -8.43 7.30
C LYS A 20 13.99 -7.24 7.11
N ARG A 21 12.71 -7.43 7.45
CA ARG A 21 11.76 -6.32 7.57
C ARG A 21 12.29 -5.32 8.60
N ILE A 22 12.44 -4.07 8.20
CA ILE A 22 12.84 -2.98 9.11
C ILE A 22 11.70 -2.78 10.11
N ARG A 23 11.99 -3.02 11.38
CA ARG A 23 11.13 -2.58 12.48
C ARG A 23 11.53 -1.15 12.80
N HIS A 24 10.59 -0.22 12.72
CA HIS A 24 10.84 1.14 13.16
C HIS A 24 11.00 1.14 14.68
N TYR A 25 12.11 1.68 15.16
CA TYR A 25 12.34 2.01 16.57
C TYR A 25 12.38 3.54 16.74
N GLY A 26 12.37 4.03 17.97
CA GLY A 26 12.47 5.47 18.24
C GLY A 26 11.20 6.23 17.83
N LEU A 27 11.31 7.31 17.07
CA LEU A 27 10.19 8.19 16.75
C LEU A 27 9.02 7.47 16.03
N LEU A 28 9.33 6.51 15.15
CA LEU A 28 8.35 5.80 14.32
C LEU A 28 7.92 4.43 14.89
N GLY A 29 8.28 4.11 16.14
CA GLY A 29 7.94 2.85 16.79
C GLY A 29 6.43 2.70 17.06
N PRO A 30 5.79 1.57 16.70
CA PRO A 30 4.32 1.45 16.73
C PRO A 30 3.66 1.80 18.06
N ALA A 31 4.28 1.42 19.19
CA ALA A 31 3.74 1.63 20.52
C ALA A 31 3.60 3.10 20.94
N HIS A 32 4.42 4.00 20.37
CA HIS A 32 4.47 5.41 20.78
C HIS A 32 4.54 6.38 19.59
N LYS A 33 4.40 5.89 18.36
CA LYS A 33 4.53 6.69 17.12
C LYS A 33 3.58 7.87 17.12
N SER A 34 2.31 7.67 17.49
CA SER A 34 1.30 8.74 17.51
C SER A 34 1.70 9.88 18.44
N ALA A 35 1.98 9.56 19.71
CA ALA A 35 2.35 10.55 20.72
C ALA A 35 3.67 11.26 20.37
N ARG A 36 4.70 10.50 19.95
CA ARG A 36 6.00 11.09 19.61
C ARG A 36 5.96 11.94 18.34
N LEU A 37 5.17 11.57 17.33
CA LEU A 37 4.99 12.40 16.14
C LEU A 37 4.26 13.71 16.47
N ALA A 38 3.26 13.68 17.36
CA ALA A 38 2.60 14.90 17.81
C ALA A 38 3.58 15.84 18.53
N ALA A 39 4.37 15.30 19.47
CA ALA A 39 5.40 16.07 20.17
C ALA A 39 6.46 16.64 19.21
N ALA A 40 6.94 15.83 18.25
CA ALA A 40 7.91 16.28 17.25
C ALA A 40 7.35 17.41 16.37
N ARG A 41 6.08 17.33 15.94
CA ARG A 41 5.44 18.40 15.17
C ARG A 41 5.34 19.69 15.97
N SER A 42 4.96 19.61 17.25
CA SER A 42 4.91 20.77 18.13
C SER A 42 6.28 21.41 18.30
N ALA A 43 7.32 20.61 18.55
CA ALA A 43 8.69 21.10 18.71
C ALA A 43 9.24 21.78 17.44
N LEU A 44 8.83 21.31 16.27
CA LEU A 44 9.25 21.85 14.97
C LEU A 44 8.34 22.99 14.46
N ALA A 45 7.32 23.40 15.24
CA ALA A 45 6.25 24.29 14.78
C ALA A 45 5.64 23.85 13.42
N ALA A 46 5.59 22.54 13.18
CA ALA A 46 5.11 21.98 11.93
C ALA A 46 3.58 22.07 11.86
N PRO A 47 3.00 22.28 10.66
CA PRO A 47 1.56 22.31 10.50
C PRO A 47 0.93 20.97 10.91
N GLN A 48 -0.30 21.07 11.41
CA GLN A 48 -1.11 19.89 11.71
C GLN A 48 -1.32 19.09 10.41
N PRO A 49 -1.23 17.75 10.47
CA PRO A 49 -1.53 16.93 9.31
C PRO A 49 -2.98 17.16 8.89
N GLN A 50 -3.21 17.25 7.59
CA GLN A 50 -4.57 17.27 7.06
C GLN A 50 -5.29 15.99 7.47
N PRO A 51 -6.58 16.06 7.84
CA PRO A 51 -7.35 14.87 8.13
C PRO A 51 -7.34 13.93 6.93
N ALA A 52 -7.27 12.63 7.21
CA ALA A 52 -7.36 11.63 6.15
C ALA A 52 -8.71 11.78 5.45
N VAL A 53 -8.69 12.05 4.15
CA VAL A 53 -9.90 12.08 3.33
C VAL A 53 -10.36 10.63 3.16
N ILE A 54 -11.53 10.30 3.69
CA ILE A 54 -12.18 9.02 3.43
C ILE A 54 -12.86 9.13 2.08
N GLU A 55 -12.21 8.63 1.04
CA GLU A 55 -12.75 8.57 -0.32
C GLU A 55 -12.69 7.14 -0.86
N SER A 56 -13.44 6.88 -1.93
CA SER A 56 -13.34 5.58 -2.61
C SER A 56 -11.97 5.43 -3.26
N VAL A 57 -11.49 4.20 -3.41
CA VAL A 57 -10.24 3.93 -4.13
C VAL A 57 -10.26 4.53 -5.54
N ALA A 58 -11.44 4.54 -6.19
CA ALA A 58 -11.63 5.18 -7.49
C ALA A 58 -11.35 6.69 -7.45
N ALA A 59 -11.92 7.42 -6.50
CA ALA A 59 -11.70 8.85 -6.33
C ALA A 59 -10.24 9.16 -5.98
N PHE A 60 -9.64 8.37 -5.07
CA PHE A 60 -8.23 8.50 -4.70
C PHE A 60 -7.30 8.31 -5.92
N MET A 61 -7.49 7.25 -6.70
CA MET A 61 -6.66 6.95 -7.86
C MET A 61 -6.81 8.02 -8.96
N GLN A 62 -8.02 8.54 -9.16
CA GLN A 62 -8.26 9.64 -10.09
C GLN A 62 -7.53 10.92 -9.65
N ARG A 63 -7.59 11.26 -8.36
CA ARG A 63 -6.97 12.46 -7.79
C ARG A 63 -5.44 12.39 -7.73
N VAL A 64 -4.89 11.25 -7.31
CA VAL A 64 -3.45 11.11 -7.01
C VAL A 64 -2.68 10.55 -8.20
N ALA A 65 -3.13 9.43 -8.77
CA ALA A 65 -2.41 8.79 -9.87
C ALA A 65 -2.70 9.49 -11.20
N LYS A 66 -3.83 10.20 -11.32
CA LYS A 66 -4.33 10.79 -12.59
C LYS A 66 -4.46 9.74 -13.70
N ILE A 67 -4.71 8.48 -13.31
CA ILE A 67 -4.88 7.35 -14.23
C ILE A 67 -6.36 7.05 -14.36
N GLU A 68 -6.88 7.10 -15.58
CA GLU A 68 -8.23 6.65 -15.90
C GLU A 68 -8.23 5.12 -16.04
N TRP A 69 -8.32 4.44 -14.90
CA TRP A 69 -8.25 2.98 -14.77
C TRP A 69 -9.60 2.25 -14.85
N VAL A 70 -10.69 3.00 -14.86
CA VAL A 70 -12.05 2.44 -14.90
C VAL A 70 -12.50 2.11 -16.32
N THR A 71 -11.80 2.58 -17.35
CA THR A 71 -12.12 2.34 -18.77
C THR A 71 -11.03 1.52 -19.45
N CYS A 72 -11.38 0.84 -20.54
CA CYS A 72 -10.42 0.08 -21.33
C CYS A 72 -9.43 1.03 -22.03
N PRO A 73 -8.10 0.89 -21.85
CA PRO A 73 -7.12 1.78 -22.49
C PRO A 73 -7.07 1.64 -24.02
N HIS A 74 -7.65 0.57 -24.57
CA HIS A 74 -7.65 0.32 -26.01
C HIS A 74 -8.87 0.94 -26.70
N CYS A 75 -10.08 0.62 -26.25
CA CYS A 75 -11.32 1.08 -26.90
C CYS A 75 -12.01 2.25 -26.19
N ARG A 76 -11.71 2.52 -24.91
CA ARG A 76 -12.35 3.54 -24.06
C ARG A 76 -13.89 3.43 -23.97
N LEU A 77 -14.46 2.28 -24.31
CA LEU A 77 -15.90 2.03 -24.25
C LEU A 77 -16.26 1.35 -22.93
N GLY A 78 -17.21 1.95 -22.21
CA GLY A 78 -17.76 1.40 -20.97
C GLY A 78 -16.80 1.46 -19.77
N GLN A 79 -17.24 0.86 -18.67
CA GLN A 79 -16.48 0.78 -17.42
C GLN A 79 -16.22 -0.69 -17.05
N PHE A 80 -15.03 -0.98 -16.50
CA PHE A 80 -14.75 -2.28 -15.93
C PHE A 80 -15.67 -2.56 -14.74
N LYS A 81 -16.27 -3.75 -14.72
CA LYS A 81 -17.07 -4.24 -13.59
C LYS A 81 -16.33 -5.39 -12.93
N VAL A 82 -16.29 -5.39 -11.61
CA VAL A 82 -15.79 -6.54 -10.84
C VAL A 82 -16.76 -7.69 -11.06
N LEU A 83 -16.31 -8.74 -11.75
CA LEU A 83 -17.10 -9.94 -11.97
C LEU A 83 -16.89 -10.97 -10.85
N LEU A 84 -15.66 -11.09 -10.37
CA LEU A 84 -15.28 -12.05 -9.34
C LEU A 84 -14.15 -11.51 -8.47
N ALA A 85 -14.24 -11.74 -7.17
CA ALA A 85 -13.11 -11.57 -6.25
C ALA A 85 -12.45 -12.93 -6.00
N ILE A 86 -11.15 -13.02 -6.23
CA ILE A 86 -10.37 -14.22 -5.89
C ILE A 86 -9.99 -14.10 -4.42
N ALA A 87 -10.51 -14.99 -3.58
CA ALA A 87 -10.18 -15.01 -2.16
C ALA A 87 -8.67 -15.33 -1.97
N PRO A 88 -8.01 -14.73 -0.97
CA PRO A 88 -6.64 -15.07 -0.65
C PRO A 88 -6.58 -16.55 -0.22
N GLN A 89 -5.86 -17.36 -0.98
CA GLN A 89 -5.52 -18.73 -0.58
C GLN A 89 -4.54 -18.64 0.61
N PRO A 90 -4.76 -19.35 1.73
CA PRO A 90 -3.79 -19.38 2.81
C PRO A 90 -2.48 -19.95 2.26
N ARG A 91 -1.46 -19.10 2.16
CA ARG A 91 -0.11 -19.55 1.80
C ARG A 91 0.35 -20.53 2.87
N TRP A 92 0.89 -21.66 2.42
CA TRP A 92 1.61 -22.68 3.19
C TRP A 92 2.17 -22.14 4.52
N GLN A 93 1.72 -22.70 5.64
CA GLN A 93 2.37 -22.46 6.93
C GLN A 93 3.65 -23.31 6.96
N PRO A 94 4.84 -22.73 7.13
CA PRO A 94 5.99 -23.53 7.53
C PRO A 94 5.64 -24.10 8.92
N LEU A 95 5.73 -25.43 9.08
CA LEU A 95 5.74 -26.07 10.38
C LEU A 95 6.84 -25.41 11.21
N ARG A 96 6.46 -24.50 12.11
CA ARG A 96 7.41 -23.97 13.08
C ARG A 96 7.66 -25.08 14.08
N GLY A 97 8.87 -25.64 14.04
CA GLY A 97 9.39 -26.50 15.11
C GLY A 97 9.51 -25.72 16.44
N PRO A 98 9.61 -26.42 17.57
CA PRO A 98 9.65 -25.80 18.90
C PRO A 98 10.95 -25.00 19.12
N PRO A 99 10.96 -24.08 20.11
CA PRO A 99 12.11 -23.21 20.41
C PRO A 99 13.35 -23.97 20.91
#